data_AF-A0AAV7QKZ7-F1
#
_entry.id   AF-A0AAV7QKZ7-F1
#
_cell.length_a   1.000
_cell.length_b   1.000
_cell.length_c   1.000
_cell.angle_alpha   90.00
_cell.angle_beta   90.00
_cell.angle_gamma   90.00
#
_symmetry.space_group_name_H-M   'P 1'
#
loop_
_entity.id
_entity.type
_entity.pdbx_description
1 polymer ?
#
loop_
_entity_poly.entity_id
_entity_poly.type
_entity_poly.pdbx_seq_one_letter_code
_entity_poly.pdbx_strand_id
1 'polypeptide(L)'
;MTEQLDHTRSRVDDHDSRFEQLEARASDLEDGRQGDCEQLLQMERVLEVIRNKNEDLEARSFCNNIRIIGLPESTAMGRMEHFMEGMLSDLFPGELSRLLVVERAHRFLLLLA
;
A
#
# COMPACT_ATOMS: atom_id res chain seq x y z
N MET A 1 5.38 -23.42 68.06
CA MET A 1 6.40 -22.51 67.47
C MET A 1 7.01 -23.12 66.22
N THR A 2 7.36 -24.41 66.20
CA THR A 2 7.83 -25.16 65.03
C THR A 2 6.81 -25.25 63.88
N GLU A 3 5.53 -25.53 64.15
CA GLU A 3 4.50 -25.60 63.10
C GLU A 3 4.28 -24.27 62.36
N GLN A 4 4.40 -23.15 63.06
CA GLN A 4 4.29 -21.82 62.43
C GLN A 4 5.48 -21.53 61.52
N LEU A 5 6.68 -22.00 61.90
CA LEU A 5 7.90 -21.88 61.09
C LEU A 5 7.85 -22.76 59.84
N ASP A 6 7.31 -23.98 59.96
CA ASP A 6 7.12 -24.87 58.80
C ASP A 6 6.05 -24.32 57.85
N HIS A 7 4.98 -23.74 58.39
CA HIS A 7 3.95 -23.09 57.58
C HIS A 7 4.47 -21.86 56.84
N THR A 8 5.26 -20.99 57.49
CA THR A 8 5.88 -19.86 56.79
C THR A 8 6.89 -20.33 55.75
N ARG A 9 7.69 -21.36 56.04
CA ARG A 9 8.62 -21.93 55.07
C ARG A 9 7.91 -22.45 53.82
N SER A 10 6.85 -23.25 53.99
CA SER A 10 6.06 -23.76 52.87
C SER A 10 5.45 -22.64 52.02
N ARG A 11 5.03 -21.52 52.65
CA ARG A 11 4.51 -20.36 51.92
C ARG A 11 5.60 -19.60 51.16
N VAL A 12 6.81 -19.51 51.71
CA VAL A 12 7.96 -18.91 51.02
C VAL A 12 8.31 -19.76 49.80
N ASP A 13 8.38 -21.09 49.94
CA ASP A 13 8.67 -22.00 48.83
C ASP A 13 7.60 -21.92 47.70
N ASP A 14 6.31 -21.82 48.07
CA ASP A 14 5.21 -21.62 47.10
C ASP A 14 5.34 -20.27 46.38
N HIS A 15 5.66 -19.21 47.12
CA HIS A 15 5.85 -17.89 46.54
C HIS A 15 7.04 -17.85 45.59
N ASP A 16 8.17 -18.46 45.96
CA ASP A 16 9.37 -18.54 45.12
C ASP A 16 9.06 -19.26 43.80
N SER A 17 8.35 -20.39 43.84
CA SER A 17 7.93 -21.10 42.61
C SER A 17 7.02 -20.24 41.72
N ARG A 18 6.11 -19.47 42.33
CA ARG A 18 5.23 -18.57 41.58
C ARG A 18 6.00 -17.38 40.99
N PHE A 19 7.03 -16.88 41.68
CA PHE A 19 7.90 -15.84 41.16
C PHE A 19 8.69 -16.34 39.95
N GLU A 20 9.31 -17.52 40.04
CA GLU A 20 10.04 -18.14 38.91
C GLU A 20 9.14 -18.31 37.67
N GLN A 21 7.90 -18.76 37.87
CA GLN A 21 6.93 -18.91 36.77
C GLN A 21 6.52 -17.57 36.17
N LEU A 22 6.37 -16.53 36.99
CA LEU A 22 6.05 -15.19 36.51
C LEU A 22 7.23 -14.58 35.73
N GLU A 23 8.45 -14.77 36.20
CA GLU A 23 9.67 -14.32 35.51
C GLU A 23 9.84 -15.02 34.16
N ALA A 24 9.63 -16.35 34.10
CA ALA A 24 9.67 -17.09 32.85
C ALA A 24 8.62 -16.57 31.84
N ARG A 25 7.38 -16.38 32.29
CA ARG A 25 6.31 -15.84 31.44
C ARG A 25 6.58 -14.40 31.00
N ALA A 26 7.19 -13.59 31.84
CA ALA A 26 7.59 -12.23 31.48
C ALA A 26 8.67 -12.26 30.39
N SER A 27 9.68 -13.13 30.52
CA SER A 27 10.71 -13.33 29.50
C SER A 27 10.11 -13.77 28.16
N ASP A 28 9.22 -14.77 28.17
CA ASP A 28 8.56 -15.26 26.96
C ASP A 28 7.73 -14.17 26.26
N LEU A 29 7.05 -13.33 27.06
CA LEU A 29 6.28 -12.20 26.54
C LEU A 29 7.17 -11.10 25.96
N GLU A 30 8.31 -10.82 26.60
CA GLU A 30 9.27 -9.83 26.12
C GLU A 30 9.90 -10.27 24.79
N ASP A 31 10.30 -11.53 24.69
CA ASP A 31 10.85 -12.12 23.47
C ASP A 31 9.82 -12.15 22.34
N GLY A 32 8.58 -12.55 22.65
CA GLY A 32 7.47 -12.54 21.68
C GLY A 32 7.17 -11.13 21.16
N ARG A 33 7.09 -10.15 22.07
CA ARG A 33 6.86 -8.74 21.70
C ARG A 33 8.00 -8.19 20.84
N GLN A 34 9.24 -8.57 21.13
CA GLN A 34 10.39 -8.17 20.33
C GLN A 34 10.29 -8.75 18.91
N GLY A 35 9.95 -10.03 18.77
CA GLY A 35 9.72 -10.66 17.47
C GLY A 35 8.59 -10.01 16.67
N ASP A 36 7.47 -9.67 17.32
CA ASP A 36 6.35 -8.98 16.69
C ASP A 36 6.75 -7.59 16.18
N CYS A 37 7.51 -6.83 16.98
CA CYS A 37 8.02 -5.52 16.57
C CYS A 37 8.93 -5.62 15.34
N GLU A 38 9.81 -6.62 15.29
CA GLU A 38 10.70 -6.84 14.13
C GLU A 38 9.93 -7.20 12.87
N GLN A 39 8.91 -8.05 12.99
CA GLN A 39 8.02 -8.41 11.87
C GLN A 39 7.23 -7.19 11.36
N LEU A 40 6.70 -6.36 12.26
CA LEU A 40 6.02 -5.13 11.88
C LEU A 40 6.93 -4.18 11.10
N LEU A 41 8.15 -3.95 11.57
CA LEU A 41 9.14 -3.11 10.87
C LEU A 41 9.55 -3.69 9.51
N GLN A 42 9.59 -5.02 9.38
CA GLN A 42 9.81 -5.66 8.08
C GLN A 42 8.63 -5.44 7.15
N MET A 43 7.40 -5.57 7.67
CA MET A 43 6.18 -5.41 6.88
C MET A 43 6.00 -3.96 6.41
N GLU A 44 6.27 -2.98 7.26
CA GLU A 44 6.27 -1.55 6.90
C GLU A 44 7.23 -1.25 5.75
N ARG A 45 8.46 -1.79 5.80
CA ARG A 45 9.43 -1.63 4.71
C ARG A 45 8.95 -2.25 3.40
N VAL A 46 8.35 -3.44 3.45
CA VAL A 46 7.81 -4.08 2.25
C VAL A 46 6.66 -3.26 1.67
N LEU A 47 5.77 -2.75 2.52
CA LEU A 47 4.67 -1.90 2.07
C LEU A 47 5.17 -0.62 1.41
N GLU A 48 6.19 0.02 1.97
CA GLU A 48 6.80 1.21 1.37
C GLU A 48 7.39 0.91 -0.02
N VAL A 49 8.13 -0.19 -0.16
CA VAL A 49 8.69 -0.62 -1.46
C VAL A 49 7.59 -0.87 -2.49
N ILE A 50 6.52 -1.56 -2.10
CA ILE A 50 5.38 -1.84 -2.98
C ILE A 50 4.66 -0.56 -3.37
N ARG A 51 4.43 0.35 -2.42
CA ARG A 51 3.79 1.65 -2.67
C ARG A 51 4.59 2.46 -3.68
N ASN A 52 5.89 2.63 -3.44
CA ASN A 52 6.76 3.42 -4.33
C ASN A 52 6.82 2.80 -5.74
N LYS A 53 6.85 1.47 -5.83
CA LYS A 53 6.80 0.78 -7.13
C LYS A 53 5.46 0.98 -7.83
N ASN A 54 4.35 0.96 -7.09
CA ASN A 54 3.03 1.19 -7.68
C ASN A 54 2.92 2.63 -8.19
N GLU A 55 3.34 3.61 -7.40
CA GLU A 55 3.39 5.02 -7.82
C GLU A 55 4.24 5.23 -9.09
N ASP A 56 5.41 4.58 -9.19
CA ASP A 56 6.23 4.62 -10.43
C ASP A 56 5.49 3.99 -11.62
N LEU A 57 4.88 2.82 -11.44
CA LEU A 57 4.16 2.13 -12.51
C LEU A 57 2.94 2.90 -12.98
N GLU A 58 2.17 3.50 -12.06
CA GLU A 58 1.06 4.37 -12.39
C GLU A 58 1.54 5.59 -13.15
N ALA A 59 2.53 6.32 -12.62
CA ALA A 59 3.10 7.49 -13.28
C ALA A 59 3.55 7.18 -14.72
N ARG A 60 4.29 6.07 -14.90
CA ARG A 60 4.76 5.63 -16.22
C ARG A 60 3.64 5.15 -17.12
N SER A 61 2.61 4.52 -16.57
CA SER A 61 1.42 4.14 -17.34
C SER A 61 0.64 5.36 -17.82
N PHE A 62 0.67 6.47 -17.09
CA PHE A 62 0.03 7.72 -17.50
C PHE A 62 0.90 8.60 -18.40
N CYS A 63 2.22 8.39 -18.47
CA CYS A 63 3.11 9.23 -19.30
C CYS A 63 2.70 9.30 -20.79
N ASN A 64 2.10 8.24 -21.33
CA ASN A 64 1.64 8.19 -22.71
C ASN A 64 0.12 8.42 -22.85
N ASN A 65 -0.56 8.76 -21.76
CA ASN A 65 -1.99 9.01 -21.74
C ASN A 65 -2.25 10.51 -21.62
N ILE A 66 -2.96 11.07 -22.60
CA ILE A 66 -3.43 12.45 -22.53
C ILE A 66 -4.92 12.48 -22.17
N ARG A 67 -5.30 13.47 -21.36
CA ARG A 67 -6.69 13.70 -20.98
C ARG A 67 -7.17 15.02 -21.58
N ILE A 68 -8.23 14.96 -22.38
CA ILE A 68 -8.84 16.13 -23.00
C ILE A 68 -10.17 16.42 -22.31
N ILE A 69 -10.36 17.67 -21.89
CA ILE A 69 -11.54 18.14 -21.15
C ILE A 69 -12.18 19.28 -21.94
N GLY A 70 -13.51 19.39 -21.90
CA GLY A 70 -14.25 20.47 -22.57
C GLY A 70 -14.74 20.13 -23.98
N LEU A 71 -14.63 18.87 -24.40
CA LEU A 71 -15.24 18.40 -25.65
C LEU A 71 -16.75 18.15 -25.42
N PRO A 72 -17.63 18.66 -26.31
CA PRO A 72 -19.06 18.35 -26.26
C PRO A 72 -19.31 16.85 -26.35
N GLU A 73 -20.32 16.36 -25.65
CA GLU A 73 -20.62 14.93 -25.62
C GLU A 73 -21.06 14.38 -26.99
N SER A 74 -21.69 15.22 -27.81
CA SER A 74 -22.08 14.91 -29.19
C SER A 74 -20.91 14.75 -30.16
N THR A 75 -19.69 15.10 -29.76
CA THR A 75 -18.50 15.05 -30.63
C THR A 75 -17.98 13.62 -30.71
N ALA A 76 -17.70 13.11 -31.92
CA ALA A 76 -17.34 11.72 -32.24
C ALA A 76 -18.51 10.71 -32.13
N MET A 77 -19.26 10.57 -33.24
CA MET A 77 -20.27 9.51 -33.43
C MET A 77 -19.70 8.20 -34.01
N GLY A 78 -18.37 8.07 -34.09
CA GLY A 78 -17.66 6.95 -34.70
C GLY A 78 -16.49 6.44 -33.85
N ARG A 79 -15.45 5.89 -34.49
CA ARG A 79 -14.22 5.46 -33.80
C ARG A 79 -13.51 6.66 -33.18
N MET A 80 -13.41 6.66 -31.86
CA MET A 80 -12.86 7.79 -31.09
C MET A 80 -11.38 8.00 -31.41
N GLU A 81 -10.64 6.93 -31.72
CA GLU A 81 -9.22 6.96 -32.08
C GLU A 81 -9.00 7.87 -33.29
N HIS A 82 -9.73 7.66 -34.38
CA HIS A 82 -9.60 8.48 -35.59
C HIS A 82 -10.04 9.93 -35.38
N PHE A 83 -11.08 10.14 -34.57
CA PHE A 83 -11.47 11.51 -34.22
C PHE A 83 -10.32 12.22 -33.49
N MET A 84 -9.71 11.55 -32.52
CA MET A 84 -8.61 12.11 -31.73
C MET A 84 -7.35 12.31 -32.58
N GLU A 85 -6.99 11.35 -33.44
CA GLU A 85 -5.89 11.50 -34.40
C GLU A 85 -6.08 12.74 -35.28
N GLY A 86 -7.25 12.87 -35.93
CA GLY A 86 -7.54 14.02 -36.78
C GLY A 86 -7.50 15.34 -36.01
N MET A 87 -8.16 15.40 -34.85
CA MET A 87 -8.19 16.61 -34.02
C MET A 87 -6.79 17.04 -33.55
N LEU A 88 -5.96 16.08 -33.13
CA LEU A 88 -4.60 16.36 -32.67
C LEU A 88 -3.67 16.72 -33.84
N SER A 89 -3.83 16.08 -34.99
CA SER A 89 -3.14 16.42 -36.24
C SER A 89 -3.46 17.84 -36.72
N ASP A 90 -4.71 18.28 -36.58
CA ASP A 90 -5.14 19.63 -36.92
C ASP A 90 -4.62 20.66 -35.91
N LEU A 91 -4.59 20.30 -34.61
CA LEU A 91 -4.12 21.18 -33.54
C LEU A 91 -2.59 21.34 -33.55
N PHE A 92 -1.86 20.28 -33.91
CA PHE A 92 -0.40 20.24 -33.95
C PHE A 92 0.11 19.86 -35.35
N PRO A 93 -0.01 20.78 -36.33
CA PRO A 93 0.45 20.54 -37.69
C PRO A 93 1.98 20.42 -37.72
N GLY A 94 2.51 19.58 -38.62
CA GLY A 94 3.95 19.36 -38.79
C GLY A 94 4.37 17.91 -38.54
N GLU A 95 5.58 17.70 -38.02
CA GLU A 95 6.13 16.36 -37.81
C GLU A 95 5.34 15.53 -36.78
N LEU A 96 4.73 16.19 -35.79
CA LEU A 96 3.87 15.57 -34.78
C LEU A 96 2.69 14.82 -35.40
N SER A 97 2.03 15.43 -36.40
CA SER A 97 0.90 14.84 -37.11
C SER A 97 1.28 13.54 -37.87
N ARG A 98 2.56 13.37 -38.25
CA ARG A 98 3.04 12.17 -38.96
C ARG A 98 3.47 11.04 -38.03
N LEU A 99 3.79 11.35 -36.78
CA LEU A 99 4.29 10.40 -35.78
C LEU A 99 3.22 10.01 -34.76
N LEU A 100 2.10 10.72 -34.72
CA LEU A 100 1.01 10.45 -33.78
C LEU A 100 0.28 9.17 -34.16
N VAL A 101 0.28 8.20 -33.24
CA VAL A 101 -0.53 6.98 -33.32
C VAL A 101 -1.35 6.89 -32.04
N VAL A 102 -2.67 6.84 -32.17
CA VAL A 102 -3.56 6.70 -31.01
C VAL A 102 -3.90 5.23 -30.83
N GLU A 103 -3.29 4.58 -29.84
CA GLU A 103 -3.54 3.16 -29.56
C GLU A 103 -4.95 2.89 -29.04
N ARG A 104 -5.46 3.81 -28.20
CA ARG A 104 -6.78 3.69 -27.59
C ARG A 104 -7.32 5.07 -27.25
N ALA A 105 -8.59 5.30 -27.57
CA ALA A 105 -9.29 6.49 -27.13
C ALA A 105 -10.67 6.14 -26.60
N HIS A 106 -11.00 6.65 -25.42
CA HIS A 106 -12.30 6.39 -24.81
C HIS A 106 -12.71 7.57 -23.94
N ARG A 107 -14.02 7.70 -23.73
CA ARG A 107 -14.56 8.64 -22.75
C ARG A 107 -14.33 8.06 -21.36
N PHE A 108 -13.74 8.85 -20.49
CA PHE A 108 -13.62 8.51 -19.09
C PHE A 108 -14.72 9.21 -18.29
N LEU A 109 -15.51 8.44 -17.55
CA LEU A 109 -16.50 9.00 -16.64
C LEU A 109 -15.78 9.51 -15.39
N LEU A 110 -15.84 10.82 -15.15
CA LEU A 110 -15.47 11.37 -13.85
C LEU A 110 -16.52 10.94 -12.82
N LEU A 111 -16.18 9.99 -11.97
CA LEU A 111 -16.77 9.93 -10.64
C LEU A 111 -16.17 11.11 -9.86
N LEU A 112 -16.95 12.21 -9.75
CA LEU A 112 -16.67 13.25 -8.78
C LEU A 112 -16.84 12.59 -7.39
N ALA A 113 -15.71 12.37 -6.70
CA ALA A 113 -15.67 11.99 -5.29
C ALA A 113 -15.81 13.24 -4.41
#